data_AF-A0A7L2BQ53-F1
#
_entry.id   AF-A0A7L2BQ53-F1
#
_cell.length_a   1.000
_cell.length_b   1.000
_cell.length_c   1.000
_cell.angle_alpha   90.00
_cell.angle_beta   90.00
_cell.angle_gamma   90.00
#
_symmetry.space_group_name_H-M   'P 1'
#
loop_
_entity.id
_entity.type
_entity.pdbx_description
1 polymer ?
#
loop_
_entity_poly.entity_id
_entity_poly.type
_entity_poly.pdbx_seq_one_letter_code
_entity_poly.pdbx_strand_id
1 'polypeptide(L)'
;QQVKLSSPDYKGRAQDEAVADFLKRIDGLSYIKIFDVGLRYLANRVQGHVQSRTVYYLMNIHVTPRTIYLSRHGESQLNLRGRIGGDSGLSPRGHQVG
;
A
#
# COMPACT_ATOMS: atom_id res chain seq x y z
N GLN A 1 -5.20 0.26 23.25
CA GLN A 1 -6.52 -0.18 23.79
C GLN A 1 -7.28 -0.96 22.72
N GLN A 2 -7.85 -2.12 23.04
CA GLN A 2 -8.64 -2.93 22.11
C GLN A 2 -10.02 -2.30 21.89
N VAL A 3 -10.18 -1.55 20.80
CA VAL A 3 -11.41 -0.79 20.45
C VAL A 3 -12.59 -1.65 19.99
N LYS A 4 -12.38 -2.95 19.70
CA LYS A 4 -13.39 -3.79 19.06
C LYS A 4 -14.50 -4.29 20.00
N LEU A 5 -14.19 -4.48 21.28
CA LEU A 5 -15.17 -4.91 22.29
C LEU A 5 -15.99 -3.75 22.87
N SER A 6 -15.54 -2.50 22.66
CA SER A 6 -16.26 -1.28 23.00
C SER A 6 -17.06 -0.71 21.81
N SER A 7 -17.22 -1.48 20.73
CA SER A 7 -18.04 -1.07 19.57
C SER A 7 -19.50 -0.85 20.00
N PRO A 8 -20.22 0.12 19.43
CA PRO A 8 -21.67 0.25 19.61
C PRO A 8 -22.43 -1.06 19.35
N ASP A 9 -21.89 -1.95 18.51
CA ASP A 9 -22.46 -3.25 18.16
C ASP A 9 -22.64 -4.21 19.35
N TYR A 10 -21.89 -4.03 20.44
CA TYR A 10 -21.89 -4.91 21.61
C TYR A 10 -22.40 -4.22 22.89
N LYS A 11 -23.05 -3.05 22.77
CA LYS A 11 -23.57 -2.30 23.94
C LYS A 11 -24.57 -3.14 24.72
N GLY A 12 -24.31 -3.37 26.01
CA GLY A 12 -25.18 -4.13 26.91
C GLY A 12 -25.06 -5.66 26.79
N ARG A 13 -24.13 -6.19 25.97
CA ARG A 13 -23.83 -7.62 25.90
C ARG A 13 -22.70 -8.00 26.84
N ALA A 14 -22.72 -9.25 27.30
CA ALA A 14 -21.63 -9.81 28.09
C ALA A 14 -20.36 -9.95 27.23
N GLN A 15 -19.20 -9.79 27.86
CA GLN A 15 -17.92 -9.70 27.16
C GLN A 15 -17.54 -11.01 26.43
N ASP A 16 -17.83 -12.15 27.05
CA ASP A 16 -17.64 -13.49 26.51
C ASP A 16 -18.52 -13.74 25.28
N GLU A 17 -19.78 -13.33 25.31
CA GLU A 17 -20.69 -13.40 24.16
C GLU A 17 -20.22 -12.53 23.00
N ALA A 18 -19.74 -11.32 23.29
CA ALA A 18 -19.19 -10.41 22.28
C ALA A 18 -17.93 -10.98 21.62
N VAL A 19 -17.03 -11.58 22.40
CA VAL A 19 -15.83 -12.26 21.88
C VAL A 19 -16.21 -13.45 21.02
N ALA A 20 -17.15 -14.29 21.47
CA ALA A 20 -17.59 -15.47 20.73
C ALA A 20 -18.26 -15.11 19.39
N ASP A 21 -19.16 -14.13 19.37
CA ASP A 21 -19.78 -13.62 18.14
C ASP A 21 -18.73 -13.02 17.20
N PHE A 22 -17.78 -12.24 17.72
CA PHE A 22 -16.71 -11.67 16.91
C PHE A 22 -15.81 -12.74 16.28
N LEU A 23 -15.40 -13.76 17.05
CA LEU A 23 -14.61 -14.88 16.56
C LEU A 23 -15.36 -15.71 15.51
N LYS A 24 -16.67 -15.89 15.68
CA LYS A 24 -17.52 -16.55 14.69
C LYS A 24 -17.64 -15.75 13.40
N ARG A 25 -17.74 -14.42 13.48
CA ARG A 25 -17.83 -13.55 12.29
C ARG A 25 -16.55 -13.52 11.46
N ILE A 26 -15.38 -13.63 12.10
CA ILE A 26 -14.11 -13.69 11.37
C ILE A 26 -13.85 -15.07 10.77
N ASP A 27 -14.52 -16.12 11.28
CA ASP A 27 -14.39 -17.45 10.71
C ASP A 27 -14.94 -17.45 9.28
N GLY A 28 -14.08 -17.86 8.36
CA GLY A 28 -14.40 -17.91 6.95
C GLY A 28 -14.14 -16.68 6.10
N LEU A 29 -13.73 -15.56 6.67
CA LEU A 29 -13.43 -14.35 5.89
C LEU A 29 -12.05 -14.37 5.25
N SER A 30 -11.94 -13.77 4.07
CA SER A 30 -10.66 -13.39 3.44
C SER A 30 -10.17 -12.07 4.03
N TYR A 31 -8.99 -12.06 4.65
CA TYR A 31 -8.43 -10.85 5.24
C TYR A 31 -6.91 -10.87 5.31
N ILE A 32 -6.31 -9.69 5.48
CA ILE A 32 -4.92 -9.51 5.88
C ILE A 32 -4.88 -8.77 7.22
N LYS A 33 -4.07 -9.28 8.15
CA LYS A 33 -3.77 -8.63 9.43
C LYS A 33 -2.31 -8.20 9.42
N ILE A 34 -2.10 -6.90 9.59
CA ILE A 34 -0.78 -6.28 9.66
C ILE A 34 -0.48 -6.01 11.14
N PHE A 35 0.64 -6.51 11.62
CA PHE A 35 1.11 -6.32 12.98
C PHE A 35 2.21 -5.26 13.00
N ASP A 36 2.15 -4.39 14.00
CA ASP A 36 3.22 -3.45 14.33
C ASP A 36 3.79 -2.73 13.10
N VAL A 37 2.90 -2.05 12.37
CA VAL A 37 3.26 -1.20 11.23
C VAL A 37 4.03 -1.94 10.12
N GLY A 38 3.73 -3.23 9.93
CA GLY A 38 4.30 -4.03 8.85
C GLY A 38 5.48 -4.91 9.25
N LEU A 39 5.78 -5.06 10.54
CA LEU A 39 6.79 -6.01 11.00
C LEU A 39 6.39 -7.47 10.77
N ARG A 40 5.08 -7.77 10.80
CA ARG A 40 4.56 -9.11 10.52
C ARG A 40 3.20 -9.04 9.84
N TYR A 41 2.92 -10.05 9.02
CA TYR A 41 1.68 -10.18 8.27
C TYR A 41 1.04 -11.55 8.49
N LEU A 42 -0.29 -11.59 8.55
CA LEU A 42 -1.07 -12.82 8.46
C LEU A 42 -2.12 -12.62 7.39
N ALA A 43 -2.08 -13.44 6.35
CA ALA A 43 -3.06 -13.44 5.27
C ALA A 43 -3.90 -14.72 5.38
N ASN A 44 -5.22 -14.58 5.41
CA ASN A 44 -6.17 -15.68 5.56
C ASN A 44 -7.08 -15.76 4.34
N ARG A 45 -7.26 -16.98 3.80
CA ARG A 45 -8.17 -17.30 2.69
C ARG A 45 -8.09 -16.30 1.52
N VAL A 46 -6.87 -15.90 1.15
CA VAL A 46 -6.65 -15.04 -0.02
C VAL A 46 -6.96 -15.83 -1.28
N GLN A 47 -7.88 -15.32 -2.10
CA GLN A 47 -8.37 -15.98 -3.29
C GLN A 47 -8.29 -15.06 -4.51
N GLY A 48 -7.79 -15.62 -5.60
CA GLY A 48 -7.71 -14.93 -6.88
C GLY A 48 -6.65 -13.83 -6.94
N HIS A 49 -6.55 -13.24 -8.12
CA HIS A 49 -5.45 -12.33 -8.46
C HIS A 49 -5.52 -10.99 -7.71
N VAL A 50 -6.72 -10.39 -7.64
CA VAL A 50 -6.89 -9.05 -7.05
C VAL A 50 -6.49 -9.04 -5.58
N GLN A 51 -6.99 -9.99 -4.77
CA GLN A 51 -6.66 -10.08 -3.35
C GLN A 51 -5.16 -10.34 -3.14
N SER A 52 -4.54 -11.19 -3.98
CA SER A 52 -3.10 -11.47 -3.92
C SER A 52 -2.27 -10.21 -4.20
N ARG A 53 -2.68 -9.38 -5.18
CA ARG A 53 -2.02 -8.10 -5.48
C ARG A 53 -2.21 -7.08 -4.37
N THR A 54 -3.37 -7.05 -3.72
CA THR A 54 -3.61 -6.20 -2.54
C THR A 54 -2.69 -6.58 -1.38
N VAL A 55 -2.56 -7.88 -1.08
CA VAL A 55 -1.63 -8.38 -0.04
C VAL A 55 -0.19 -7.99 -0.39
N TYR A 56 0.24 -8.25 -1.62
CA TYR A 56 1.58 -7.89 -2.08
C TYR A 56 1.86 -6.39 -1.92
N TYR A 57 0.92 -5.52 -2.33
CA TYR A 57 1.09 -4.08 -2.19
C TYR A 57 1.25 -3.67 -0.72
N LEU A 58 0.37 -4.16 0.16
CA LEU A 58 0.40 -3.84 1.58
C LEU A 58 1.66 -4.33 2.30
N MET A 59 2.28 -5.41 1.82
CA MET A 59 3.56 -5.89 2.36
C MET A 59 4.77 -5.01 1.97
N ASN A 60 4.64 -4.18 0.95
CA ASN A 60 5.74 -3.36 0.42
C ASN A 60 5.64 -1.86 0.77
N ILE A 61 4.53 -1.41 1.36
CA ILE A 61 4.39 -0.02 1.81
C ILE A 61 5.02 0.20 3.19
N HIS A 62 5.53 1.41 3.41
CA HIS A 62 6.16 1.84 4.66
C HIS A 62 5.63 3.22 5.03
N VAL A 63 5.35 3.44 6.31
CA VAL A 63 4.85 4.73 6.84
C VAL A 63 5.97 5.63 7.35
N THR A 64 7.22 5.18 7.26
CA THR A 64 8.39 6.00 7.59
C THR A 64 8.43 7.24 6.69
N PRO A 65 8.62 8.45 7.26
CA PRO A 65 8.78 9.66 6.46
C PRO A 65 9.93 9.52 5.46
N ARG A 66 9.66 9.84 4.19
CA ARG A 66 10.63 9.78 3.11
C ARG A 66 10.31 10.83 2.06
N THR A 67 11.35 11.37 1.44
CA THR A 67 11.21 12.29 0.32
C THR A 67 11.55 11.55 -0.96
N ILE A 68 10.64 11.59 -1.94
CA ILE A 68 10.85 11.02 -3.28
C ILE A 68 10.97 12.20 -4.23
N TYR A 69 12.15 12.38 -4.84
CA TYR A 69 12.37 13.39 -5.87
C TYR A 69 12.16 12.76 -7.24
N LEU A 70 11.31 13.37 -8.06
CA LEU A 70 11.06 12.97 -9.43
C LEU A 70 11.43 14.13 -10.34
N SER A 71 12.31 13.89 -11.30
CA SER A 71 12.66 14.85 -12.35
C SER A 71 12.59 14.16 -13.71
N ARG A 72 12.45 14.97 -14.77
CA ARG A 72 12.69 14.47 -16.13
C ARG A 72 14.21 14.38 -16.37
N HIS A 73 14.60 13.66 -17.41
CA HIS A 73 15.94 13.80 -17.96
C HIS A 73 16.21 15.27 -18.38
N GLY A 74 17.47 15.68 -18.44
CA GLY A 74 17.84 16.99 -18.98
C GLY A 74 17.34 17.18 -20.42
N GLU A 75 17.15 18.44 -20.86
CA GLU A 75 16.63 18.76 -22.20
C GLU A 75 17.43 18.03 -23.31
N SER A 76 16.76 17.25 -24.16
CA SER A 76 17.38 16.47 -25.24
C SER A 76 17.32 17.17 -26.60
N GLN A 77 18.11 16.68 -27.57
CA GLN A 77 18.08 17.17 -28.95
C GLN A 77 16.70 17.01 -29.60
N LEU A 78 15.96 15.94 -29.27
CA LEU A 78 14.61 15.72 -29.77
C LEU A 78 13.59 16.66 -29.11
N ASN A 79 13.80 17.06 -27.85
CA ASN A 79 12.96 18.07 -27.22
C ASN A 79 13.04 19.41 -27.96
N LEU A 80 14.25 19.84 -28.35
CA LEU A 80 14.45 21.06 -29.15
C LEU A 80 13.72 21.02 -30.50
N ARG A 81 13.53 19.82 -31.06
CA ARG A 81 12.84 19.60 -32.33
C ARG A 81 11.35 19.26 -32.17
N GLY A 82 10.82 19.25 -30.94
CA GLY A 82 9.43 18.89 -30.66
C GLY A 82 9.08 17.44 -31.00
N ARG A 83 10.06 16.53 -31.05
CA ARG A 83 9.83 15.11 -31.41
C ARG A 83 9.65 14.25 -30.16
N ILE A 84 8.72 13.30 -30.25
CA ILE A 84 8.43 12.33 -29.18
C ILE A 84 9.24 11.04 -29.35
N GLY A 85 9.52 10.35 -28.24
CA GLY A 85 10.26 9.08 -28.22
C GLY A 85 11.71 9.21 -28.70
N GLY A 86 12.29 8.09 -29.11
CA GLY A 86 13.69 8.00 -29.55
C GLY A 86 14.70 7.97 -28.41
N ASP A 87 15.98 7.91 -28.76
CA ASP A 87 17.11 7.80 -27.83
C ASP A 87 18.21 8.84 -28.17
N SER A 88 17.79 10.11 -28.28
CA SER A 88 18.75 11.19 -28.57
C SER A 88 19.47 11.64 -27.30
N GLY A 89 20.75 11.97 -27.43
CA GLY A 89 21.52 12.58 -26.36
C GLY A 89 20.97 13.93 -25.86
N LEU A 90 21.53 14.37 -24.72
CA LEU A 90 21.21 15.66 -24.12
C LEU A 90 21.65 16.82 -25.03
N SER A 91 20.96 17.95 -24.88
CA SER A 91 21.40 19.24 -25.41
C SER A 91 22.49 19.85 -24.52
N PRO A 92 23.22 20.88 -24.97
CA PRO A 92 24.17 21.60 -24.12
C PRO A 92 23.54 22.12 -22.82
N ARG A 93 22.29 22.57 -22.87
CA ARG A 93 21.52 22.99 -21.68
C ARG A 93 21.14 21.79 -20.81
N GLY A 94 20.79 20.66 -21.41
CA GLY A 94 20.47 19.42 -20.71
C GLY A 94 21.62 18.90 -19.85
N HIS A 95 22.87 19.08 -20.28
CA HIS A 95 24.06 18.72 -19.51
C HIS A 95 24.32 19.61 -18.28
N GLN A 96 23.72 20.79 -18.20
CA GLN A 96 23.91 21.72 -17.06
C GLN A 96 22.98 21.41 -15.89
N VAL A 97 21.91 20.64 -16.13
CA VAL A 97 20.82 20.37 -15.17
C VAL A 97 20.74 18.90 -14.75
N GLY A 98 21.67 18.08 -15.24
CA GLY A 98 21.80 16.66 -14.93
C GLY A 98 22.78 16.39 -13.79
#